data_AF-A0A543FFQ6-F1
#
_entry.id   AF-A0A543FFQ6-F1
#
_cell.length_a   1.000
_cell.length_b   1.000
_cell.length_c   1.000
_cell.angle_alpha   90.00
_cell.angle_beta   90.00
_cell.angle_gamma   90.00
#
_symmetry.space_group_name_H-M   'P 1'
#
loop_
_entity.id
_entity.type
_entity.pdbx_description
1 polymer ?
#
loop_
_entity_poly.entity_id
_entity_poly.type
_entity_poly.pdbx_seq_one_letter_code
_entity_poly.pdbx_strand_id
1 'polypeptide(L)'
;MSKASEAVAAAGGWRAWFGAAHTLPSSATKEEKANRGREFEAALIEMFTEADLDPRSSYRPLGEEIDGSIWLDGRTYLFEAKWTTAVHPASSLYQFKGKVEGKLTGTIGLFFSMSGYSTDAVEALVAGKELNIVLFDGADVGLVVEDQIDIAKAIRWKLRAAAESGTPYLPLNDLLRSARLGTTVGLPPRTVFVEGRFDELVFEYWRDVRNAVQPVQLMATAGPGNMARMIDAVLQIAGEDMPFTAILEEDPAGRRSGREVQELVDQTNAAGGHARLLWIPGSLEECMGLNDSGGRPSWRLRRDQLVQRLEQVDLDERVRLHPELAPVLDAVGIPVPRP
;
A
#
# COMPACT_ATOMS: atom_id res chain seq x y z
N MET A 1 2.65 -4.52 -34.23
CA MET A 1 2.10 -5.34 -33.13
C MET A 1 2.46 -6.80 -33.38
N SER A 2 2.71 -7.58 -32.34
CA SER A 2 2.98 -9.02 -32.46
C SER A 2 1.65 -9.79 -32.64
N LYS A 3 1.68 -11.01 -33.20
CA LYS A 3 0.48 -11.87 -33.29
C LYS A 3 -0.19 -12.10 -31.93
N ALA A 4 0.58 -12.12 -30.84
CA ALA A 4 0.06 -12.26 -29.49
C ALA A 4 -0.71 -11.02 -29.04
N SER A 5 -0.16 -9.81 -29.27
CA SER A 5 -0.88 -8.56 -28.96
C SER A 5 -2.14 -8.39 -29.81
N GLU A 6 -2.14 -8.86 -31.07
CA GLU A 6 -3.35 -8.86 -31.91
C GLU A 6 -4.43 -9.79 -31.35
N ALA A 7 -4.06 -10.94 -30.79
CA ALA A 7 -4.99 -11.87 -30.16
C ALA A 7 -5.61 -11.31 -28.86
N VAL A 8 -4.81 -10.62 -28.03
CA VAL A 8 -5.30 -9.93 -26.82
C VAL A 8 -6.25 -8.79 -27.21
N ALA A 9 -5.88 -7.97 -28.20
CA ALA A 9 -6.74 -6.91 -28.70
C ALA A 9 -8.05 -7.46 -29.30
N ALA A 10 -7.99 -8.56 -30.06
CA ALA A 10 -9.16 -9.22 -30.63
C ALA A 10 -10.11 -9.80 -29.57
N ALA A 11 -9.58 -10.16 -28.39
CA ALA A 11 -10.39 -10.59 -27.25
C ALA A 11 -11.11 -9.41 -26.54
N GLY A 12 -10.80 -8.16 -26.91
CA GLY A 12 -11.34 -6.96 -26.25
C GLY A 12 -10.40 -6.37 -25.19
N GLY A 13 -9.09 -6.67 -25.28
CA GLY A 13 -8.06 -6.21 -24.35
C GLY A 13 -7.72 -7.22 -23.26
N TRP A 14 -6.74 -6.90 -22.43
CA TRP A 14 -6.17 -7.83 -21.45
C TRP A 14 -7.20 -8.39 -20.46
N ARG A 15 -8.10 -7.55 -19.91
CA ARG A 15 -9.14 -8.00 -18.96
C ARG A 15 -10.05 -9.07 -19.56
N ALA A 16 -10.55 -8.82 -20.78
CA ALA A 16 -11.42 -9.76 -21.48
C ALA A 16 -10.66 -11.04 -21.86
N TRP A 17 -9.40 -10.91 -22.27
CA TRP A 17 -8.53 -12.04 -22.55
C TRP A 17 -8.34 -12.93 -21.31
N PHE A 18 -8.04 -12.35 -20.13
CA PHE A 18 -7.93 -13.12 -18.89
C PHE A 18 -9.25 -13.77 -18.47
N GLY A 19 -10.36 -13.03 -18.55
CA GLY A 19 -11.68 -13.55 -18.19
C GLY A 19 -12.12 -14.74 -19.05
N ALA A 20 -11.72 -14.75 -20.33
CA ALA A 20 -12.00 -15.84 -21.26
C ALA A 20 -10.93 -16.95 -21.26
N ALA A 21 -9.75 -16.70 -20.66
CA ALA A 21 -8.64 -17.63 -20.67
C ALA A 21 -8.89 -18.80 -19.72
N HIS A 22 -9.67 -19.77 -20.19
CA HIS A 22 -9.86 -21.06 -19.53
C HIS A 22 -8.54 -21.86 -19.44
N THR A 23 -8.50 -22.81 -18.50
CA THR A 23 -7.41 -23.76 -18.30
C THR A 23 -7.00 -24.39 -19.62
N LEU A 24 -5.69 -24.38 -19.93
CA LEU A 24 -5.19 -25.10 -21.10
C LEU A 24 -5.54 -26.59 -20.94
N PRO A 25 -6.22 -27.23 -21.90
CA PRO A 25 -6.48 -28.65 -21.81
C PRO A 25 -5.16 -29.41 -21.79
N SER A 26 -5.09 -30.51 -21.03
CA SER A 26 -3.89 -31.34 -20.92
C SER A 26 -3.43 -31.89 -22.29
N SER A 27 -4.36 -32.03 -23.24
CA SER A 27 -4.13 -32.43 -24.62
C SER A 27 -3.62 -31.32 -25.56
N ALA A 28 -3.47 -30.07 -25.08
CA ALA A 28 -3.02 -28.97 -25.91
C ALA A 28 -1.62 -29.24 -26.49
N THR A 29 -1.47 -28.94 -27.78
CA THR A 29 -0.24 -29.09 -28.54
C THR A 29 0.86 -28.14 -28.02
N LYS A 30 2.10 -28.42 -28.41
CA LYS A 30 3.24 -27.56 -28.05
C LYS A 30 3.07 -26.14 -28.60
N GLU A 31 2.51 -25.99 -29.79
CA GLU A 31 2.30 -24.70 -30.44
C GLU A 31 1.22 -23.88 -29.72
N GLU A 32 0.09 -24.50 -29.34
CA GLU A 32 -0.97 -23.85 -28.57
C GLU A 32 -0.46 -23.38 -27.20
N LYS A 33 0.32 -24.21 -26.51
CA LYS A 33 0.97 -23.84 -25.23
C LYS A 33 1.91 -22.64 -25.40
N ALA A 34 2.72 -22.64 -26.46
CA ALA A 34 3.64 -21.55 -26.75
C ALA A 34 2.92 -20.25 -27.16
N ASN A 35 1.86 -20.35 -27.96
CA ASN A 35 1.01 -19.21 -28.31
C ASN A 35 0.38 -18.60 -27.06
N ARG A 36 -0.19 -19.45 -26.19
CA ARG A 36 -0.82 -19.01 -24.94
C ARG A 36 0.16 -18.31 -24.01
N GLY A 37 1.39 -18.81 -23.89
CA GLY A 37 2.44 -18.14 -23.11
C GLY A 37 2.77 -16.73 -23.65
N ARG A 38 2.88 -16.58 -24.98
CA ARG A 38 3.12 -15.26 -25.61
C ARG A 38 1.94 -14.31 -25.48
N GLU A 39 0.71 -14.83 -25.57
CA GLU A 39 -0.50 -14.05 -25.32
C GLU A 39 -0.57 -13.58 -23.86
N PHE A 40 -0.16 -14.42 -22.90
CA PHE A 40 -0.09 -14.03 -21.50
C PHE A 40 0.91 -12.91 -21.25
N GLU A 41 2.12 -13.01 -21.82
CA GLU A 41 3.11 -11.93 -21.79
C GLU A 41 2.52 -10.63 -22.36
N ALA A 42 1.84 -10.69 -23.52
CA ALA A 42 1.21 -9.53 -24.13
C ALA A 42 0.11 -8.92 -23.26
N ALA A 43 -0.73 -9.75 -22.62
CA ALA A 43 -1.78 -9.29 -21.72
C ALA A 43 -1.21 -8.61 -20.45
N LEU A 44 -0.11 -9.13 -19.89
CA LEU A 44 0.58 -8.47 -18.78
C LEU A 44 1.17 -7.13 -19.20
N ILE A 45 1.80 -7.04 -20.38
CA ILE A 45 2.33 -5.77 -20.90
C ILE A 45 1.21 -4.73 -21.05
N GLU A 46 0.06 -5.11 -21.59
CA GLU A 46 -1.09 -4.20 -21.74
C GLU A 46 -1.64 -3.75 -20.38
N MET A 47 -1.77 -4.67 -19.42
CA MET A 47 -2.14 -4.36 -18.03
C MET A 47 -1.16 -3.39 -17.36
N PHE A 48 0.15 -3.62 -17.49
CA PHE A 48 1.18 -2.73 -16.96
C PHE A 48 1.21 -1.37 -17.67
N THR A 49 0.88 -1.33 -18.97
CA THR A 49 0.77 -0.08 -19.73
C THR A 49 -0.40 0.75 -19.22
N GLU A 50 -1.55 0.13 -18.96
CA GLU A 50 -2.72 0.81 -18.41
C GLU A 50 -2.45 1.39 -17.01
N ALA A 51 -1.64 0.70 -16.21
CA ALA A 51 -1.22 1.13 -14.88
C ALA A 51 0.00 2.08 -14.87
N ASP A 52 0.42 2.60 -16.02
CA ASP A 52 1.54 3.54 -16.20
C ASP A 52 2.88 3.04 -15.61
N LEU A 53 3.16 1.74 -15.76
CA LEU A 53 4.38 1.10 -15.22
C LEU A 53 5.51 0.99 -16.25
N ASP A 54 5.49 1.80 -17.31
CA ASP A 54 6.48 1.84 -18.41
C ASP A 54 7.03 0.44 -18.81
N PRO A 55 6.16 -0.50 -19.23
CA PRO A 55 6.58 -1.87 -19.47
C PRO A 55 7.45 -1.97 -20.72
N ARG A 56 8.51 -2.75 -20.62
CA ARG A 56 9.36 -3.17 -21.74
C ARG A 56 9.14 -4.65 -22.03
N SER A 57 8.79 -4.95 -23.27
CA SER A 57 8.62 -6.32 -23.76
C SER A 57 9.94 -7.11 -23.82
N SER A 58 9.82 -8.42 -24.00
CA SER A 58 10.91 -9.39 -23.96
C SER A 58 12.19 -8.92 -24.67
N TYR A 59 13.30 -9.12 -23.98
CA TYR A 59 14.62 -8.75 -24.46
C TYR A 59 15.64 -9.83 -24.08
N ARG A 60 16.69 -9.95 -24.88
CA ARG A 60 17.74 -10.98 -24.73
C ARG A 60 19.10 -10.35 -24.46
N PRO A 61 19.37 -9.85 -23.24
CA PRO A 61 20.70 -9.43 -22.86
C PRO A 61 21.61 -10.67 -22.76
N LEU A 62 22.71 -10.68 -23.52
CA LEU A 62 23.78 -11.69 -23.41
C LEU A 62 23.33 -13.16 -23.57
N GLY A 63 22.21 -13.41 -24.27
CA GLY A 63 21.68 -14.75 -24.54
C GLY A 63 20.74 -15.33 -23.47
N GLU A 64 20.49 -14.59 -22.39
CA GLU A 64 19.50 -14.93 -21.35
C GLU A 64 18.18 -14.21 -21.66
N GLU A 65 17.08 -14.96 -21.82
CA GLU A 65 15.76 -14.37 -22.16
C GLU A 65 14.97 -14.04 -20.89
N ILE A 66 14.52 -12.79 -20.80
CA ILE A 66 13.59 -12.29 -19.78
C ILE A 66 12.34 -11.80 -20.50
N ASP A 67 11.16 -12.16 -19.98
CA ASP A 67 9.88 -11.87 -20.64
C ASP A 67 9.57 -10.36 -20.64
N GLY A 68 10.07 -9.61 -19.65
CA GLY A 68 10.08 -8.16 -19.71
C GLY A 68 10.53 -7.47 -18.43
N SER A 69 10.32 -6.16 -18.38
CA SER A 69 10.53 -5.35 -17.19
C SER A 69 9.50 -4.24 -17.07
N ILE A 70 9.33 -3.70 -15.87
CA ILE A 70 8.48 -2.54 -15.58
C ILE A 70 9.25 -1.52 -14.74
N TRP A 71 8.79 -0.28 -14.74
CA TRP A 71 9.22 0.78 -13.85
C TRP A 71 8.15 1.06 -12.79
N LEU A 72 8.53 1.01 -11.52
CA LEU A 72 7.64 1.30 -10.40
C LEU A 72 8.44 1.96 -9.27
N ASP A 73 7.94 3.07 -8.73
CA ASP A 73 8.51 3.77 -7.57
C ASP A 73 10.04 4.02 -7.68
N GLY A 74 10.49 4.42 -8.88
CA GLY A 74 11.90 4.75 -9.14
C GLY A 74 12.83 3.55 -9.34
N ARG A 75 12.29 2.35 -9.58
CA ARG A 75 13.06 1.10 -9.73
C ARG A 75 12.57 0.26 -10.91
N THR A 76 13.51 -0.46 -11.52
CA THR A 76 13.21 -1.48 -12.53
C THR A 76 12.94 -2.82 -11.86
N TYR A 77 11.81 -3.43 -12.20
CA TYR A 77 11.48 -4.81 -11.84
C TYR A 77 11.50 -5.67 -13.09
N LEU A 78 12.12 -6.84 -13.01
CA LEU A 78 12.06 -7.83 -14.08
C LEU A 78 10.81 -8.68 -13.87
N PHE A 79 10.19 -9.17 -14.94
CA PHE A 79 9.13 -10.16 -14.78
C PHE A 79 9.29 -11.37 -15.69
N GLU A 80 8.74 -12.49 -15.24
CA GLU A 80 8.61 -13.74 -16.00
C GLU A 80 7.18 -14.25 -15.88
N ALA A 81 6.61 -14.69 -16.99
CA ALA A 81 5.21 -15.05 -17.15
C ALA A 81 5.09 -16.51 -17.58
N LYS A 82 4.41 -17.32 -16.77
CA LYS A 82 4.18 -18.74 -17.06
C LYS A 82 2.69 -19.08 -17.09
N TRP A 83 2.23 -19.47 -18.28
CA TRP A 83 0.92 -20.08 -18.46
C TRP A 83 1.09 -21.58 -18.72
N THR A 84 1.07 -22.38 -17.67
CA THR A 84 1.15 -23.84 -17.78
C THR A 84 0.01 -24.51 -17.01
N THR A 85 -0.16 -25.83 -17.15
CA THR A 85 -1.19 -26.59 -16.42
C THR A 85 -0.73 -27.10 -15.06
N ALA A 86 0.58 -27.26 -14.87
CA ALA A 86 1.16 -27.81 -13.65
C ALA A 86 1.73 -26.69 -12.78
N VAL A 87 1.66 -26.85 -11.46
CA VAL A 87 2.34 -25.96 -10.52
C VAL A 87 3.84 -25.94 -10.78
N HIS A 88 4.49 -24.80 -10.56
CA HIS A 88 5.93 -24.70 -10.78
C HIS A 88 6.75 -25.27 -9.61
N PRO A 89 7.82 -26.05 -9.90
CA PRO A 89 8.78 -26.52 -8.91
C PRO A 89 9.80 -25.42 -8.56
N ALA A 90 10.55 -25.63 -7.47
CA ALA A 90 11.61 -24.71 -7.02
C ALA A 90 12.63 -24.39 -8.12
N SER A 91 12.95 -25.37 -8.98
CA SER A 91 13.92 -25.20 -10.07
C SER A 91 13.52 -24.10 -11.07
N SER A 92 12.22 -23.94 -11.36
CA SER A 92 11.76 -22.86 -12.23
C SER A 92 11.97 -21.50 -11.58
N LEU A 93 11.78 -21.41 -10.27
CA LEU A 93 11.97 -20.18 -9.51
C LEU A 93 13.44 -19.83 -9.38
N TYR A 94 14.31 -20.80 -9.10
CA TYR A 94 15.76 -20.59 -9.06
C TYR A 94 16.34 -20.17 -10.41
N GLN A 95 15.82 -20.71 -11.52
CA GLN A 95 16.23 -20.27 -12.85
C GLN A 95 15.96 -18.78 -13.03
N PHE A 96 14.74 -18.31 -12.74
CA PHE A 96 14.42 -16.88 -12.83
C PHE A 96 15.21 -16.05 -11.81
N LYS A 97 15.35 -16.53 -10.57
CA LYS A 97 16.16 -15.89 -9.53
C LYS A 97 17.58 -15.63 -10.00
N GLY A 98 18.22 -16.61 -10.64
CA GLY A 98 19.56 -16.46 -11.22
C GLY A 98 19.62 -15.37 -12.29
N LYS A 99 18.59 -15.24 -13.13
CA LYS A 99 18.49 -14.15 -14.12
C LYS A 99 18.46 -12.77 -13.45
N VAL A 100 17.73 -12.67 -12.33
CA VAL A 100 17.58 -11.44 -11.53
C VAL A 100 18.88 -11.09 -10.81
N GLU A 101 19.54 -12.07 -10.19
CA GLU A 101 20.85 -11.92 -9.53
C GLU A 101 21.95 -11.49 -10.51
N GLY A 102 21.84 -11.87 -11.79
CA GLY A 102 22.73 -11.43 -12.85
C GLY A 102 22.55 -9.96 -13.29
N LYS A 103 21.69 -9.18 -12.62
CA LYS A 103 21.46 -7.75 -12.91
C LYS A 103 22.03 -6.86 -11.80
N LEU A 104 21.73 -5.56 -11.84
CA LEU A 104 22.21 -4.61 -10.83
C LEU A 104 21.77 -5.07 -9.42
N THR A 105 22.67 -4.96 -8.45
CA THR A 105 22.37 -5.29 -7.06
C THR A 105 21.10 -4.58 -6.58
N GLY A 106 20.17 -5.34 -5.98
CA GLY A 106 18.87 -4.82 -5.55
C GLY A 106 17.76 -4.91 -6.60
N THR A 107 18.03 -5.48 -7.80
CA THR A 107 16.97 -5.81 -8.77
C THR A 107 16.03 -6.86 -8.17
N ILE A 108 14.72 -6.64 -8.30
CA ILE A 108 13.69 -7.58 -7.85
C ILE A 108 12.97 -8.16 -9.07
N GLY A 109 12.70 -9.46 -9.02
CA GLY A 109 11.91 -10.17 -10.02
C GLY A 109 10.45 -10.35 -9.59
N LEU A 110 9.53 -10.26 -10.54
CA LEU A 110 8.11 -10.59 -10.38
C LEU A 110 7.82 -11.83 -11.22
N PHE A 111 7.42 -12.92 -10.58
CA PHE A 111 7.10 -14.16 -11.29
C PHE A 111 5.59 -14.32 -11.32
N PHE A 112 4.98 -14.34 -12.50
CA PHE A 112 3.55 -14.56 -12.68
C PHE A 112 3.30 -15.99 -13.17
N SER A 113 2.45 -16.74 -12.47
CA SER A 113 2.07 -18.10 -12.87
C SER A 113 0.58 -18.35 -12.72
N MET A 114 -0.10 -18.68 -13.81
CA MET A 114 -1.52 -19.04 -13.74
C MET A 114 -1.80 -20.39 -13.07
N SER A 115 -0.80 -21.27 -13.01
CA SER A 115 -0.90 -22.55 -12.30
C SER A 115 -0.35 -22.50 -10.88
N GLY A 116 0.25 -21.38 -10.46
CA GLY A 116 0.84 -21.22 -9.13
C GLY A 116 2.08 -22.09 -8.90
N TYR A 117 2.36 -22.37 -7.62
CA TYR A 117 3.62 -22.95 -7.16
C TYR A 117 3.37 -24.12 -6.22
N SER A 118 4.29 -25.08 -6.20
CA SER A 118 4.27 -26.13 -5.17
C SER A 118 4.67 -25.56 -3.81
N THR A 119 4.11 -26.12 -2.73
CA THR A 119 4.46 -25.73 -1.35
C THR A 119 5.96 -25.82 -1.09
N ASP A 120 6.57 -26.93 -1.50
CA ASP A 120 8.01 -27.17 -1.41
C ASP A 120 8.84 -26.10 -2.15
N ALA A 121 8.32 -25.53 -3.25
CA ALA A 121 9.02 -24.49 -4.00
C ALA A 121 9.11 -23.16 -3.24
N VAL A 122 8.06 -22.80 -2.49
CA VAL A 122 8.04 -21.60 -1.66
C VAL A 122 8.97 -21.78 -0.46
N GLU A 123 8.89 -22.92 0.21
CA GLU A 123 9.75 -23.24 1.37
C GLU A 123 11.24 -23.26 0.99
N ALA A 124 11.57 -23.83 -0.17
CA ALA A 124 12.95 -23.85 -0.68
C ALA A 124 13.52 -22.44 -0.93
N LEU A 125 12.72 -21.50 -1.43
CA LEU A 125 13.15 -20.11 -1.60
C LEU A 125 13.39 -19.41 -0.26
N VAL A 126 12.49 -19.61 0.72
CA VAL A 126 12.64 -19.05 2.08
C VAL A 126 13.92 -19.55 2.74
N ALA A 127 14.23 -20.85 2.61
CA ALA A 127 15.46 -21.43 3.12
C ALA A 127 16.74 -20.88 2.46
N GLY A 128 16.63 -20.36 1.22
CA GLY A 128 17.72 -19.79 0.43
C GLY A 128 18.26 -18.43 0.90
N LYS A 129 17.70 -17.86 1.99
CA LYS A 129 18.08 -16.63 2.70
C LYS A 129 18.02 -15.30 1.95
N GLU A 130 18.21 -15.27 0.64
CA GLU A 130 18.09 -14.05 -0.17
C GLU A 130 16.85 -14.11 -1.05
N LEU A 131 15.83 -13.33 -0.66
CA LEU A 131 14.58 -13.19 -1.38
C LEU A 131 14.61 -11.92 -2.23
N ASN A 132 14.83 -12.09 -3.53
CA ASN A 132 14.79 -11.01 -4.52
C ASN A 132 13.76 -11.28 -5.62
N ILE A 133 12.82 -12.20 -5.39
CA ILE A 133 11.67 -12.44 -6.26
C ILE A 133 10.37 -12.45 -5.47
N VAL A 134 9.31 -11.93 -6.08
CA VAL A 134 7.94 -11.94 -5.56
C VAL A 134 7.06 -12.72 -6.52
N LEU A 135 6.22 -13.60 -5.98
CA LEU A 135 5.41 -14.53 -6.78
C LEU A 135 3.96 -14.05 -6.88
N PHE A 136 3.33 -14.22 -8.04
CA PHE A 136 1.93 -13.92 -8.35
C PHE A 136 1.28 -15.14 -8.97
N ASP A 137 0.18 -15.61 -8.40
CA ASP A 137 -0.57 -16.71 -9.00
C ASP A 137 -1.78 -16.24 -9.84
N GLY A 138 -2.51 -17.20 -10.42
CA GLY A 138 -3.72 -16.89 -11.19
C GLY A 138 -4.86 -16.28 -10.37
N ALA A 139 -4.94 -16.55 -9.06
CA ALA A 139 -5.94 -15.94 -8.19
C ALA A 139 -5.60 -14.47 -7.91
N ASP A 140 -4.32 -14.15 -7.72
CA ASP A 140 -3.83 -12.78 -7.60
C ASP A 140 -4.13 -11.96 -8.86
N VAL A 141 -3.86 -12.53 -10.04
CA VAL A 141 -4.19 -11.89 -11.33
C VAL A 141 -5.71 -11.73 -11.48
N GLY A 142 -6.49 -12.73 -11.06
CA GLY A 142 -7.96 -12.67 -11.07
C GLY A 142 -8.51 -11.48 -10.28
N LEU A 143 -7.95 -11.19 -9.10
CA LEU A 143 -8.35 -10.03 -8.30
C LEU A 143 -8.11 -8.69 -9.02
N VAL A 144 -7.04 -8.60 -9.82
CA VAL A 144 -6.73 -7.42 -10.63
C VAL A 144 -7.68 -7.31 -11.83
N VAL A 145 -7.97 -8.43 -12.50
CA VAL A 145 -8.93 -8.48 -13.61
C VAL A 145 -10.34 -8.09 -13.18
N GLU A 146 -10.74 -8.49 -11.98
CA GLU A 146 -12.02 -8.15 -11.34
C GLU A 146 -12.06 -6.72 -10.75
N ASP A 147 -11.01 -5.93 -10.95
CA ASP A 147 -10.90 -4.55 -10.47
C ASP A 147 -11.00 -4.42 -8.93
N GLN A 148 -10.71 -5.51 -8.18
CA GLN A 148 -10.67 -5.46 -6.72
C GLN A 148 -9.42 -4.75 -6.20
N ILE A 149 -8.36 -4.70 -7.00
CA ILE A 149 -7.09 -4.03 -6.71
C ILE A 149 -6.33 -3.73 -8.00
N ASP A 150 -5.78 -2.53 -8.11
CA ASP A 150 -4.87 -2.18 -9.20
C ASP A 150 -3.55 -2.96 -9.13
N ILE A 151 -2.93 -3.26 -10.28
CA ILE A 151 -1.69 -4.05 -10.35
C ILE A 151 -0.49 -3.37 -9.68
N ALA A 152 -0.35 -2.05 -9.79
CA ALA A 152 0.74 -1.32 -9.14
C ALA A 152 0.59 -1.42 -7.62
N LYS A 153 -0.64 -1.26 -7.12
CA LYS A 153 -0.97 -1.45 -5.70
C LYS A 153 -0.72 -2.88 -5.24
N ALA A 154 -1.12 -3.88 -6.04
CA ALA A 154 -0.86 -5.29 -5.75
C ALA A 154 0.64 -5.58 -5.63
N ILE A 155 1.46 -5.08 -6.56
CA ILE A 155 2.93 -5.20 -6.51
C ILE A 155 3.50 -4.59 -5.24
N ARG A 156 3.11 -3.35 -4.89
CA ARG A 156 3.55 -2.69 -3.65
C ARG A 156 3.20 -3.52 -2.40
N TRP A 157 1.98 -4.06 -2.35
CA TRP A 157 1.52 -4.86 -1.21
C TRP A 157 2.29 -6.17 -1.09
N LYS A 158 2.51 -6.89 -2.19
CA LYS A 158 3.29 -8.14 -2.15
C LYS A 158 4.77 -7.89 -1.85
N LEU A 159 5.37 -6.83 -2.38
CA LEU A 159 6.75 -6.42 -2.06
C LEU A 159 6.91 -6.14 -0.56
N ARG A 160 5.98 -5.36 0.01
CA ARG A 160 5.99 -5.05 1.44
C ARG A 160 5.79 -6.30 2.28
N ALA A 161 4.81 -7.13 1.95
CA ALA A 161 4.58 -8.39 2.64
C ALA A 161 5.82 -9.29 2.61
N ALA A 162 6.48 -9.42 1.45
CA ALA A 162 7.70 -10.20 1.32
C ALA A 162 8.85 -9.64 2.17
N ALA A 163 9.00 -8.31 2.23
CA ALA A 163 10.01 -7.65 3.05
C ALA A 163 9.75 -7.82 4.57
N GLU A 164 8.50 -7.78 5.00
CA GLU A 164 8.12 -7.88 6.43
C GLU A 164 8.10 -9.33 6.94
N SER A 165 7.64 -10.28 6.12
CA SER A 165 7.43 -11.66 6.55
C SER A 165 8.51 -12.63 6.09
N GLY A 166 9.39 -12.23 5.16
CA GLY A 166 10.43 -13.10 4.63
C GLY A 166 9.88 -14.27 3.82
N THR A 167 8.73 -14.11 3.16
CA THR A 167 8.18 -15.08 2.19
C THR A 167 8.08 -14.47 0.80
N PRO A 168 8.50 -15.17 -0.26
CA PRO A 168 8.34 -14.67 -1.64
C PRO A 168 6.89 -14.71 -2.12
N TYR A 169 6.01 -15.42 -1.41
CA TYR A 169 4.62 -15.62 -1.78
C TYR A 169 3.70 -15.51 -0.57
N LEU A 170 2.82 -14.52 -0.63
CA LEU A 170 1.63 -14.40 0.21
C LEU A 170 0.43 -14.22 -0.73
N PRO A 171 -0.70 -14.91 -0.56
CA PRO A 171 -1.87 -14.70 -1.41
C PRO A 171 -2.39 -13.26 -1.31
N LEU A 172 -2.67 -12.61 -2.44
CA LEU A 172 -3.14 -11.22 -2.47
C LEU A 172 -4.53 -11.08 -1.82
N ASN A 173 -5.35 -12.13 -1.90
CA ASN A 173 -6.64 -12.19 -1.20
C ASN A 173 -6.47 -12.08 0.32
N ASP A 174 -5.42 -12.65 0.90
CA ASP A 174 -5.16 -12.58 2.34
C ASP A 174 -4.72 -11.16 2.73
N LEU A 175 -3.97 -10.48 1.86
CA LEU A 175 -3.61 -9.07 2.03
C LEU A 175 -4.86 -8.17 1.95
N LEU A 176 -5.75 -8.40 0.99
CA LEU A 176 -7.03 -7.68 0.89
C LEU A 176 -7.94 -7.93 2.10
N ARG A 177 -8.01 -9.16 2.60
CA ARG A 177 -8.77 -9.48 3.82
C ARG A 177 -8.17 -8.76 5.02
N SER A 178 -6.84 -8.78 5.15
CA SER A 178 -6.13 -8.07 6.22
C SER A 178 -6.34 -6.56 6.15
N ALA A 179 -6.39 -6.00 4.93
CA ALA A 179 -6.78 -4.62 4.67
C ALA A 179 -8.17 -4.28 5.20
N ARG A 180 -9.16 -5.10 4.84
CA ARG A 180 -10.57 -4.92 5.21
C ARG A 180 -10.81 -5.12 6.71
N LEU A 181 -10.07 -6.04 7.34
CA LEU A 181 -10.18 -6.38 8.76
C LEU A 181 -9.31 -5.49 9.68
N GLY A 182 -8.47 -4.63 9.11
CA GLY A 182 -7.56 -3.77 9.89
C GLY A 182 -6.43 -4.54 10.59
N THR A 183 -6.19 -5.81 10.24
CA THR A 183 -5.16 -6.68 10.83
C THR A 183 -3.83 -6.53 10.08
N THR A 184 -3.13 -5.44 10.38
CA THR A 184 -1.67 -5.22 10.52
C THR A 184 -0.61 -6.17 9.91
N VAL A 185 -0.75 -6.64 8.67
CA VAL A 185 0.43 -7.11 7.89
C VAL A 185 0.38 -6.49 6.50
N GLY A 186 1.43 -5.75 6.11
CA GLY A 186 1.62 -5.27 4.73
C GLY A 186 0.81 -4.05 4.25
N LEU A 187 0.01 -3.41 5.10
CA LEU A 187 -0.74 -2.21 4.68
C LEU A 187 0.10 -0.93 4.79
N PRO A 188 0.02 0.00 3.80
CA PRO A 188 0.55 1.35 3.98
C PRO A 188 -0.02 1.95 5.27
N PRO A 189 0.82 2.62 6.09
CA PRO A 189 0.32 3.27 7.29
C PRO A 189 -0.78 4.26 6.92
N ARG A 190 -1.78 4.42 7.79
CA ARG A 190 -2.78 5.49 7.61
C ARG A 190 -2.05 6.83 7.73
N THR A 191 -2.10 7.64 6.69
CA THR A 191 -1.53 8.99 6.73
C THR A 191 -2.48 9.91 7.48
N VAL A 192 -1.99 10.53 8.56
CA VAL A 192 -2.76 11.45 9.38
C VAL A 192 -2.00 12.76 9.53
N PHE A 193 -2.58 13.84 9.04
CA PHE A 193 -2.04 15.19 9.18
C PHE A 193 -2.58 15.84 10.44
N VAL A 194 -1.68 16.45 11.21
CA VAL A 194 -2.01 17.17 12.46
C VAL A 194 -1.41 18.57 12.40
N GLU A 195 -2.03 19.54 13.08
CA GLU A 195 -1.62 20.94 12.97
C GLU A 195 -0.16 21.15 13.37
N GLY A 196 0.23 20.63 14.53
CA GLY A 196 1.51 20.90 15.15
C GLY A 196 2.28 19.65 15.55
N ARG A 197 3.58 19.87 15.80
CA ARG A 197 4.46 18.87 16.39
C ARG A 197 4.02 18.49 17.82
N PHE A 198 3.28 19.36 18.49
CA PHE A 198 2.72 19.05 19.80
C PHE A 198 1.71 17.91 19.71
N ASP A 199 0.76 18.00 18.78
CA ASP A 199 -0.28 16.99 18.54
C ASP A 199 0.32 15.65 18.16
N GLU A 200 1.30 15.68 17.25
CA GLU A 200 2.09 14.52 16.85
C GLU A 200 2.67 13.80 18.08
N LEU A 201 3.33 14.52 18.99
CA LEU A 201 3.91 13.95 20.21
C LEU A 201 2.87 13.41 21.18
N VAL A 202 1.72 14.07 21.34
CA VAL A 202 0.63 13.60 22.20
C VAL A 202 0.05 12.29 21.67
N PHE A 203 -0.21 12.20 20.37
CA PHE A 203 -0.74 10.98 19.76
C PHE A 203 0.29 9.85 19.77
N GLU A 204 1.56 10.12 19.48
CA GLU A 204 2.65 9.13 19.59
C GLU A 204 2.71 8.53 21.01
N TYR A 205 2.69 9.39 22.04
CA TYR A 205 2.71 8.94 23.43
C TYR A 205 1.55 7.98 23.74
N TRP A 206 0.32 8.35 23.36
CA TRP A 206 -0.84 7.51 23.66
C TRP A 206 -0.90 6.23 22.84
N ARG A 207 -0.39 6.26 21.60
CA ARG A 207 -0.23 5.05 20.78
C ARG A 207 0.71 4.06 21.46
N ASP A 208 1.83 4.53 22.00
CA ASP A 208 2.79 3.71 22.73
C ASP A 208 2.16 3.14 24.01
N VAL A 209 1.55 3.99 24.84
CA VAL A 209 0.93 3.58 26.12
C VAL A 209 -0.21 2.58 25.92
N ARG A 210 -0.98 2.72 24.84
CA ARG A 210 -2.11 1.83 24.54
C ARG A 210 -1.73 0.63 23.64
N ASN A 211 -0.45 0.43 23.35
CA ASN A 211 0.05 -0.63 22.46
C ASN A 211 -0.70 -0.67 21.12
N ALA A 212 -0.86 0.51 20.50
CA ALA A 212 -1.53 0.64 19.21
C ALA A 212 -0.80 -0.15 18.12
N VAL A 213 -1.44 -1.18 17.59
CA VAL A 213 -0.86 -2.06 16.55
C VAL A 213 -1.05 -1.51 15.14
N GLN A 214 -2.04 -0.65 14.93
CA GLN A 214 -2.37 -0.13 13.61
C GLN A 214 -1.25 0.80 13.10
N PRO A 215 -0.69 0.57 11.91
CA PRO A 215 0.35 1.43 11.35
C PRO A 215 -0.27 2.79 10.97
N VAL A 216 0.22 3.86 11.59
CA VAL A 216 -0.21 5.25 11.34
C VAL A 216 1.04 6.09 11.13
N GLN A 217 1.02 6.93 10.10
CA GLN A 217 2.04 7.92 9.81
C GLN A 217 1.48 9.30 10.16
N LEU A 218 1.91 9.85 11.29
CA LEU A 218 1.57 11.21 11.70
C LEU A 218 2.46 12.20 10.94
N MET A 219 1.87 13.30 10.47
CA MET A 219 2.58 14.36 9.75
C MET A 219 2.16 15.73 10.31
N ALA A 220 3.03 16.36 11.09
CA ALA A 220 2.81 17.71 11.59
C ALA A 220 2.95 18.76 10.47
N THR A 221 1.99 19.68 10.35
CA THR A 221 1.93 20.64 9.22
C THR A 221 2.49 22.02 9.52
N ALA A 222 3.09 22.22 10.70
CA ALA A 222 3.60 23.52 11.18
C ALA A 222 2.52 24.62 11.25
N GLY A 223 1.31 24.22 11.61
CA GLY A 223 0.14 25.05 11.87
C GLY A 223 -1.02 24.81 10.90
N PRO A 224 -2.22 25.29 11.24
CA PRO A 224 -3.44 25.05 10.47
C PRO A 224 -3.40 25.70 9.08
N GLY A 225 -2.78 26.89 8.97
CA GLY A 225 -2.67 27.62 7.70
C GLY A 225 -1.71 27.01 6.67
N ASN A 226 -0.93 26.00 7.04
CA ASN A 226 -0.01 25.31 6.13
C ASN A 226 -0.47 23.87 5.82
N MET A 227 -1.49 23.36 6.51
CA MET A 227 -1.97 21.99 6.35
C MET A 227 -2.39 21.67 4.92
N ALA A 228 -3.27 22.48 4.32
CA ALA A 228 -3.73 22.24 2.95
C ALA A 228 -2.58 22.14 1.94
N ARG A 229 -1.56 23.02 2.06
CA ARG A 229 -0.38 23.01 1.19
C ARG A 229 0.49 21.79 1.39
N MET A 230 0.66 21.35 2.64
CA MET A 230 1.43 20.17 2.96
C MET A 230 0.74 18.91 2.42
N ILE A 231 -0.58 18.81 2.60
CA ILE A 231 -1.36 17.69 2.06
C ILE A 231 -1.25 17.65 0.53
N ASP A 232 -1.48 18.78 -0.15
CA ASP A 232 -1.35 18.88 -1.61
C ASP A 232 0.04 18.46 -2.11
N ALA A 233 1.11 18.96 -1.47
CA ALA A 233 2.48 18.57 -1.82
C ALA A 233 2.74 17.07 -1.62
N VAL A 234 2.18 16.47 -0.57
CA VAL A 234 2.33 15.03 -0.31
C VAL A 234 1.52 14.22 -1.33
N LEU A 235 0.30 14.63 -1.69
CA LEU A 235 -0.52 13.97 -2.72
C LEU A 235 0.19 13.98 -4.07
N GLN A 236 0.84 15.08 -4.45
CA GLN A 236 1.64 15.17 -5.68
C GLN A 236 2.84 14.19 -5.71
N ILE A 237 3.37 13.81 -4.54
CA ILE A 237 4.50 12.89 -4.43
C ILE A 237 4.04 11.43 -4.31
N ALA A 238 3.01 11.19 -3.50
CA ALA A 238 2.55 9.86 -3.12
C ALA A 238 1.46 9.29 -4.04
N GLY A 239 0.83 10.13 -4.87
CA GLY A 239 -0.34 9.81 -5.69
C GLY A 239 -1.61 10.51 -5.17
N GLU A 240 -2.41 11.05 -6.10
CA GLU A 240 -3.64 11.79 -5.77
C GLU A 240 -4.73 10.90 -5.12
N ASP A 241 -4.63 9.59 -5.26
CA ASP A 241 -5.54 8.59 -4.67
C ASP A 241 -5.16 8.18 -3.23
N MET A 242 -4.05 8.71 -2.69
CA MET A 242 -3.55 8.33 -1.37
C MET A 242 -4.55 8.69 -0.26
N PRO A 243 -5.06 7.70 0.51
CA PRO A 243 -6.01 7.99 1.57
C PRO A 243 -5.37 8.75 2.73
N PHE A 244 -6.03 9.82 3.21
CA PHE A 244 -5.54 10.59 4.34
C PHE A 244 -6.65 11.03 5.30
N THR A 245 -6.26 11.33 6.54
CA THR A 245 -7.12 12.04 7.51
C THR A 245 -6.41 13.31 7.94
N ALA A 246 -7.10 14.45 7.89
CA ALA A 246 -6.66 15.70 8.47
C ALA A 246 -7.36 15.89 9.81
N ILE A 247 -6.61 16.28 10.85
CA ILE A 247 -7.13 16.61 12.17
C ILE A 247 -6.84 18.08 12.43
N LEU A 248 -7.90 18.86 12.63
CA LEU A 248 -7.82 20.29 12.95
C LEU A 248 -8.48 20.58 14.29
N GLU A 249 -8.01 21.61 14.96
CA GLU A 249 -8.59 22.19 16.16
C GLU A 249 -9.63 23.24 15.80
N GLU A 250 -10.78 23.24 16.48
CA GLU A 250 -11.81 24.25 16.28
C GLU A 250 -11.40 25.60 16.91
N ASP A 251 -10.87 26.49 16.08
CA ASP A 251 -10.65 27.89 16.46
C ASP A 251 -11.83 28.79 16.00
N PRO A 252 -12.44 29.59 16.91
CA PRO A 252 -13.37 30.67 16.55
C PRO A 252 -12.86 31.63 15.45
N ALA A 253 -11.54 31.84 15.32
CA ALA A 253 -10.89 32.66 14.31
C ALA A 253 -10.43 31.87 13.04
N GLY A 254 -10.45 30.53 13.07
CA GLY A 254 -9.84 29.61 12.09
C GLY A 254 -10.66 29.30 10.84
N ARG A 255 -11.74 30.05 10.56
CA ARG A 255 -12.68 29.77 9.44
C ARG A 255 -12.05 29.64 8.05
N ARG A 256 -10.81 30.12 7.85
CA ARG A 256 -10.12 30.09 6.54
C ARG A 256 -9.30 28.82 6.33
N SER A 257 -8.51 28.40 7.31
CA SER A 257 -7.64 27.22 7.19
C SER A 257 -8.43 25.92 7.15
N GLY A 258 -9.47 25.80 7.97
CA GLY A 258 -10.42 24.69 7.90
C GLY A 258 -11.12 24.57 6.56
N ARG A 259 -11.43 25.72 5.93
CA ARG A 259 -12.09 25.75 4.63
C ARG A 259 -11.19 25.25 3.52
N GLU A 260 -9.92 25.66 3.49
CA GLU A 260 -8.95 25.18 2.48
C GLU A 260 -8.72 23.67 2.59
N VAL A 261 -8.62 23.15 3.81
CA VAL A 261 -8.48 21.69 4.04
C VAL A 261 -9.77 20.95 3.65
N GLN A 262 -10.95 21.49 3.99
CA GLN A 262 -12.23 20.90 3.61
C GLN A 262 -12.39 20.87 2.08
N GLU A 263 -12.05 21.96 1.39
CA GLU A 263 -12.08 22.02 -0.08
C GLU A 263 -11.18 20.96 -0.72
N LEU A 264 -9.99 20.72 -0.16
CA LEU A 264 -9.08 19.66 -0.62
C LEU A 264 -9.61 18.25 -0.36
N VAL A 265 -10.22 18.01 0.81
CA VAL A 265 -10.87 16.75 1.16
C VAL A 265 -12.03 16.46 0.20
N ASP A 266 -12.86 17.46 -0.10
CA ASP A 266 -13.98 17.34 -1.02
C ASP A 266 -13.52 17.04 -2.44
N GLN A 267 -12.47 17.72 -2.91
CA GLN A 267 -11.86 17.47 -4.24
C GLN A 267 -11.30 16.05 -4.34
N THR A 268 -10.58 15.59 -3.32
CA THR A 268 -10.00 14.24 -3.27
C THR A 268 -11.10 13.18 -3.35
N ASN A 269 -12.17 13.35 -2.56
CA ASN A 269 -13.29 12.41 -2.55
C ASN A 269 -14.09 12.44 -3.87
N ALA A 270 -14.25 13.62 -4.48
CA ALA A 270 -14.92 13.76 -5.78
C ALA A 270 -14.15 13.06 -6.93
N ALA A 271 -12.82 12.99 -6.82
CA ALA A 271 -11.96 12.25 -7.74
C ALA A 271 -11.92 10.72 -7.47
N GLY A 272 -12.70 10.22 -6.49
CA GLY A 272 -12.73 8.80 -6.12
C GLY A 272 -11.72 8.39 -5.04
N GLY A 273 -10.97 9.35 -4.49
CA GLY A 273 -10.08 9.12 -3.35
C GLY A 273 -10.81 8.95 -2.02
N HIS A 274 -10.03 8.81 -0.94
CA HIS A 274 -10.56 8.60 0.40
C HIS A 274 -9.90 9.56 1.41
N ALA A 275 -10.53 10.71 1.60
CA ALA A 275 -10.07 11.75 2.52
C ALA A 275 -11.11 12.04 3.62
N ARG A 276 -10.64 12.32 4.83
CA ARG A 276 -11.48 12.70 5.98
C ARG A 276 -10.91 13.94 6.66
N LEU A 277 -11.78 14.86 7.07
CA LEU A 277 -11.46 15.93 8.01
C LEU A 277 -12.14 15.62 9.35
N LEU A 278 -11.36 15.63 10.43
CA LEU A 278 -11.84 15.50 11.80
C LEU A 278 -11.51 16.76 12.57
N TRP A 279 -12.42 17.14 13.47
CA TRP A 279 -12.32 18.34 14.28
C TRP A 279 -12.16 17.98 15.75
N ILE A 280 -11.22 18.62 16.42
CA ILE A 280 -11.08 18.62 17.88
C ILE A 280 -11.77 19.88 18.40
N PRO A 281 -12.82 19.77 19.23
CA PRO A 281 -13.49 20.94 19.76
C PRO A 281 -12.55 21.72 20.70
N GLY A 282 -12.40 23.02 20.46
CA GLY A 282 -11.41 23.84 21.14
C GLY A 282 -9.99 23.47 20.72
N SER A 283 -9.20 22.92 21.65
CA SER A 283 -7.83 22.46 21.41
C SER A 283 -7.59 21.07 21.99
N LEU A 284 -6.60 20.34 21.45
CA LEU A 284 -6.18 19.05 21.99
C LEU A 284 -5.68 19.20 23.42
N GLU A 285 -5.00 20.29 23.73
CA GLU A 285 -4.55 20.64 25.07
C GLU A 285 -5.70 20.74 26.06
N GLU A 286 -6.80 21.42 25.67
CA GLU A 286 -7.98 21.58 26.50
C GLU A 286 -8.67 20.24 26.73
N CYS A 287 -8.89 19.50 25.65
CA CYS A 287 -9.47 18.18 25.65
C CYS A 287 -8.69 17.18 26.53
N MET A 288 -7.37 17.30 26.57
CA MET A 288 -6.48 16.47 27.40
C MET A 288 -6.26 17.05 28.81
N GLY A 289 -6.79 18.25 29.09
CA GLY A 289 -6.60 19.00 30.33
C GLY A 289 -5.15 19.34 30.64
N LEU A 290 -4.37 19.64 29.61
CA LEU A 290 -2.96 20.04 29.69
C LEU A 290 -2.77 21.55 29.88
N ASN A 291 -3.87 22.31 29.81
CA ASN A 291 -3.88 23.78 29.84
C ASN A 291 -3.51 24.41 31.19
N ASP A 292 -3.31 23.65 32.27
CA ASP A 292 -3.04 24.23 33.58
C ASP A 292 -1.88 23.57 34.33
N SER A 293 -0.77 24.33 34.44
CA SER A 293 0.25 24.21 35.50
C SER A 293 1.41 25.18 35.22
N GLY A 294 1.18 26.49 35.44
CA GLY A 294 2.26 27.49 35.57
C GLY A 294 2.43 28.53 34.45
N GLY A 295 1.40 28.78 33.63
CA GLY A 295 1.37 29.93 32.69
C GLY A 295 2.25 29.81 31.44
N ARG A 296 2.87 28.65 31.17
CA ARG A 296 3.53 28.35 29.90
C ARG A 296 2.61 27.51 29.01
N PRO A 297 2.43 27.88 27.73
CA PRO A 297 1.68 27.04 26.80
C PRO A 297 2.33 25.66 26.65
N SER A 298 1.52 24.61 26.61
CA SER A 298 1.96 23.22 26.54
C SER A 298 2.76 22.88 25.28
N TRP A 299 2.50 23.55 24.15
CA TRP A 299 3.32 23.45 22.93
C TRP A 299 4.75 24.00 23.07
N ARG A 300 5.09 24.67 24.18
CA ARG A 300 6.46 25.09 24.52
C ARG A 300 7.18 24.16 25.50
N LEU A 301 6.53 23.08 25.95
CA LEU A 301 7.14 22.11 26.84
C LEU A 301 8.20 21.28 26.09
N ARG A 302 9.26 20.90 26.81
CA ARG A 302 10.18 19.88 26.31
C ARG A 302 9.49 18.51 26.36
N ARG A 303 9.96 17.57 25.53
CA ARG A 303 9.34 16.22 25.40
C ARG A 303 9.21 15.50 26.74
N ASP A 304 10.23 15.55 27.58
CA ASP A 304 10.24 14.97 28.93
C ASP A 304 9.16 15.57 29.84
N GLN A 305 8.98 16.89 29.78
CA GLN A 305 7.96 17.59 30.57
C GLN A 305 6.54 17.31 30.09
N LEU A 306 6.35 17.15 28.78
CA LEU A 306 5.08 16.76 28.19
C LEU A 306 4.69 15.34 28.63
N VAL A 307 5.63 14.38 28.55
CA VAL A 307 5.42 13.00 28.99
C VAL A 307 5.00 12.96 30.47
N GLN A 308 5.70 13.68 31.36
CA GLN A 308 5.33 13.74 32.78
C GLN A 308 3.90 14.24 33.02
N ARG A 309 3.40 15.16 32.19
CA ARG A 309 2.01 15.63 32.30
C ARG A 309 1.03 14.60 31.76
N LEU A 310 1.33 13.99 30.61
CA LEU A 310 0.48 12.99 29.98
C LEU A 310 0.34 11.72 30.85
N GLU A 311 1.37 11.36 31.63
CA GLU A 311 1.28 10.29 32.64
C GLU A 311 0.21 10.53 33.71
N GLN A 312 -0.17 11.80 33.95
CA GLN A 312 -1.20 12.16 34.93
C GLN A 312 -2.60 12.28 34.30
N VAL A 313 -2.73 12.11 32.99
CA VAL A 313 -4.01 12.23 32.28
C VAL A 313 -4.69 10.87 32.23
N ASP A 314 -5.93 10.77 32.72
CA ASP A 314 -6.80 9.62 32.48
C ASP A 314 -7.49 9.78 31.11
N LEU A 315 -6.95 9.12 30.09
CA LEU A 315 -7.48 9.21 28.72
C LEU A 315 -8.94 8.75 28.62
N ASP A 316 -9.36 7.74 29.38
CA ASP A 316 -10.72 7.21 29.30
C ASP A 316 -11.73 8.16 29.97
N GLU A 317 -11.31 8.87 31.02
CA GLU A 317 -12.07 10.00 31.56
C GLU A 317 -12.15 11.16 30.57
N ARG A 318 -11.04 11.54 29.91
CA ARG A 318 -11.05 12.61 28.90
C ARG A 318 -11.98 12.31 27.73
N VAL A 319 -11.97 11.09 27.21
CA VAL A 319 -12.90 10.67 26.15
C VAL A 319 -14.37 10.73 26.62
N ARG A 320 -14.66 10.35 27.86
CA ARG A 320 -16.04 10.47 28.40
C ARG A 320 -16.50 11.93 28.51
N LEU A 321 -15.60 12.84 28.87
CA LEU A 321 -15.88 14.28 28.93
C LEU A 321 -15.95 14.92 27.55
N HIS A 322 -15.16 14.42 26.59
CA HIS A 322 -15.08 14.91 25.22
C HIS A 322 -15.27 13.75 24.22
N PRO A 323 -16.52 13.29 23.99
CA PRO A 323 -16.79 12.15 23.10
C PRO A 323 -16.32 12.35 21.66
N GLU A 324 -16.20 13.61 21.22
CA GLU A 324 -15.67 13.99 19.89
C GLU A 324 -14.20 13.56 19.67
N LEU A 325 -13.45 13.26 20.75
CA LEU A 325 -12.11 12.71 20.64
C LEU A 325 -12.10 11.25 20.15
N ALA A 326 -13.18 10.49 20.35
CA ALA A 326 -13.22 9.08 19.97
C ALA A 326 -12.90 8.84 18.47
N PRO A 327 -13.53 9.54 17.50
CA PRO A 327 -13.16 9.39 16.09
C PRO A 327 -11.73 9.87 15.78
N VAL A 328 -11.21 10.86 16.50
CA VAL A 328 -9.84 11.37 16.34
C VAL A 328 -8.83 10.31 16.79
N LEU A 329 -9.04 9.73 17.98
CA LEU A 329 -8.21 8.67 18.54
C LEU A 329 -8.25 7.40 17.68
N ASP A 330 -9.41 7.02 17.13
CA ASP A 330 -9.54 5.90 16.19
C ASP A 330 -8.77 6.15 14.88
N ALA A 331 -8.82 7.39 14.35
CA ALA A 331 -8.08 7.74 13.15
C ALA A 331 -6.56 7.60 13.34
N VAL A 332 -6.05 7.96 14.52
CA VAL A 332 -4.64 7.73 14.90
C VAL A 332 -4.39 6.35 15.52
N GLY A 333 -5.35 5.42 15.44
CA GLY A 333 -5.19 4.02 15.83
C GLY A 333 -5.02 3.77 17.33
N ILE A 334 -5.39 4.74 18.18
CA ILE A 334 -5.40 4.59 19.64
C ILE A 334 -6.70 3.87 20.02
N PRO A 335 -6.64 2.69 20.65
CA PRO A 335 -7.83 1.98 21.06
C PRO A 335 -8.56 2.73 22.18
N VAL A 336 -9.85 2.95 21.98
CA VAL A 336 -10.76 3.61 22.93
C VAL A 336 -11.85 2.62 23.33
N PRO A 337 -12.20 2.48 24.62
CA PRO A 337 -13.33 1.66 25.03
C PRO A 337 -14.61 2.18 24.38
N ARG A 338 -15.33 1.32 23.64
CA ARG A 338 -16.64 1.68 23.09
C ARG A 338 -17.64 1.85 24.25
N PRO A 339 -18.54 2.84 24.17
CA PRO A 339 -19.56 3.08 25.19
C PRO A 339 -20.50 1.90 25.38
#